data_AF-A0A529AN40-F1
#
_entry.id   AF-A0A529AN40-F1
#
_cell.length_a   1.000
_cell.length_b   1.000
_cell.length_c   1.000
_cell.angle_alpha   90.00
_cell.angle_beta   90.00
_cell.angle_gamma   90.00
#
_symmetry.space_group_name_H-M   'P 1'
#
loop_
_entity.id
_entity.type
_entity.pdbx_description
1 polymer ?
#
loop_
_entity_poly.entity_id
_entity_poly.type
_entity_poly.pdbx_seq_one_letter_code
_entity_poly.pdbx_strand_id
1 'polypeptide(L)'
;VGRITDMRWLRTHAARFRLVGVVNRLDRRDFIEARGEGSCGEVRFIYRLAYSFKKNGKVLASRLPFNFNAIYSAAPDADGGCVGVAGRWTPQLDETVDAGWLIGGPLEKAGLSFKQLELNAQVVRFPSGQETEFGGQAAYLMRIFGIDGAEVSERPLENTPDVALLSEDAALKAKLADYISANLAAVDLGVYQIPDEFLTKKVISWSTFGSARQANHPFTPLFQPADFSGLDYSALKLVRTPEALVERLDNGACQGCHQAGSTAGFHFIGLDDTTTSPLNRIEVGISPHLHAEMPRREAWLRATAKGKEPNRFRPLSFAPPAAWKDAGEVAYAPAEMAMPCLMPEDAARFGTTWQCGGGTVCTPLATASGVRTKLAQCLLPKDSGKMFSGHPCLTGTIASNGTQPFNDRYSISGQFAAFATDISRTAYTCRPPKIGVPAGIAYRGCDDKDRALAGFKPGKPMPNEICGLVGGKKFDTCVATNNFDQCLGGAVNRGNRPACSADHFCREDYMCQSLPPDTPGIGKVKGIGFCSPTYFIFQMRIDNHATPWAGAVRATMGSGFGAAEAE
;
A
#
# COMPACT_ATOMS: atom_id res chain seq x y z
N VAL A 1 -19.83 2.40 -14.88
CA VAL A 1 -20.24 1.84 -13.56
C VAL A 1 -19.39 2.46 -12.46
N GLY A 2 -18.06 2.33 -12.50
CA GLY A 2 -17.16 3.06 -11.60
C GLY A 2 -17.14 4.59 -11.81
N ARG A 3 -16.72 5.32 -10.77
CA ARG A 3 -16.48 6.76 -10.76
C ARG A 3 -15.02 7.03 -11.12
N ILE A 4 -14.78 7.86 -12.12
CA ILE A 4 -13.44 8.16 -12.67
C ILE A 4 -12.92 9.47 -12.04
N THR A 5 -11.62 9.54 -11.79
CA THR A 5 -10.96 10.78 -11.33
C THR A 5 -11.17 11.94 -12.30
N ASP A 6 -11.48 13.12 -11.76
CA ASP A 6 -11.68 14.32 -12.58
C ASP A 6 -10.35 14.99 -12.91
N MET A 7 -9.94 14.89 -14.17
CA MET A 7 -8.64 15.39 -14.65
C MET A 7 -8.48 16.91 -14.56
N ARG A 8 -9.57 17.68 -14.36
CA ARG A 8 -9.47 19.13 -14.10
C ARG A 8 -8.71 19.44 -12.82
N TRP A 9 -8.64 18.51 -11.87
CA TRP A 9 -7.79 18.65 -10.69
C TRP A 9 -6.31 18.81 -11.03
N LEU A 10 -5.84 18.30 -12.17
CA LEU A 10 -4.45 18.46 -12.59
C LEU A 10 -4.17 19.81 -13.26
N ARG A 11 -5.22 20.57 -13.62
CA ARG A 11 -5.10 21.86 -14.35
C ARG A 11 -5.52 23.06 -13.51
N THR A 12 -6.20 22.84 -12.39
CA THR A 12 -6.75 23.91 -11.56
C THR A 12 -5.71 24.48 -10.58
N HIS A 13 -5.76 25.80 -10.36
CA HIS A 13 -4.98 26.47 -9.31
C HIS A 13 -5.45 26.11 -7.88
N ALA A 14 -6.62 25.49 -7.74
CA ALA A 14 -7.12 25.02 -6.44
C ALA A 14 -6.42 23.76 -5.94
N ALA A 15 -5.62 23.09 -6.78
CA ALA A 15 -4.89 21.88 -6.43
C ALA A 15 -3.40 22.03 -6.72
N ARG A 16 -2.60 21.33 -5.92
CA ARG A 16 -1.14 21.32 -6.07
C ARG A 16 -0.58 19.99 -5.58
N PHE A 17 0.50 19.57 -6.21
CA PHE A 17 1.35 18.49 -5.70
C PHE A 17 2.14 19.00 -4.51
N ARG A 18 1.99 18.34 -3.36
CA ARG A 18 2.70 18.69 -2.12
C ARG A 18 3.77 17.65 -1.86
N LEU A 19 4.99 18.08 -1.56
CA LEU A 19 6.01 17.18 -1.04
C LEU A 19 5.55 16.66 0.32
N VAL A 20 5.33 15.35 0.40
CA VAL A 20 4.85 14.68 1.62
C VAL A 20 5.89 13.74 2.22
N GLY A 21 6.93 13.38 1.47
CA GLY A 21 8.01 12.52 1.96
C GLY A 21 9.30 12.71 1.17
N VAL A 22 10.42 12.62 1.90
CA VAL A 22 11.78 12.50 1.35
C VAL A 22 12.31 11.15 1.82
N VAL A 23 12.73 10.30 0.89
CA VAL A 23 13.09 8.91 1.18
C VAL A 23 14.50 8.63 0.69
N ASN A 24 15.38 8.27 1.63
CA ASN A 24 16.67 7.67 1.32
C ASN A 24 16.45 6.26 0.76
N ARG A 25 17.02 5.99 -0.41
CA ARG A 25 17.04 4.69 -1.07
C ARG A 25 18.45 4.34 -1.53
N LEU A 26 19.47 4.53 -0.68
CA LEU A 26 20.84 4.07 -0.99
C LEU A 26 20.89 2.55 -1.22
N ASP A 27 19.92 1.80 -0.67
CA ASP A 27 19.71 0.38 -0.95
C ASP A 27 19.45 0.06 -2.42
N ARG A 28 19.07 1.06 -3.23
CA ARG A 28 18.88 0.90 -4.68
C ARG A 28 20.19 0.82 -5.46
N ARG A 29 21.34 1.08 -4.84
CA ARG A 29 22.67 0.85 -5.41
C ARG A 29 22.76 -0.53 -6.06
N ASP A 30 22.27 -1.56 -5.38
CA ASP A 30 22.29 -2.95 -5.86
C ASP A 30 21.61 -3.19 -7.21
N PHE A 31 20.53 -2.45 -7.51
CA PHE A 31 19.85 -2.55 -8.81
C PHE A 31 20.59 -1.77 -9.89
N ILE A 32 21.26 -0.69 -9.51
CA ILE A 32 22.02 0.14 -10.44
C ILE A 32 23.33 -0.57 -10.82
N GLU A 33 24.00 -1.21 -9.85
CA GLU A 33 25.17 -2.05 -10.11
C GLU A 33 24.82 -3.25 -11.00
N ALA A 34 23.61 -3.83 -10.85
CA ALA A 34 23.13 -4.87 -11.76
C ALA A 34 22.98 -4.41 -13.22
N ARG A 35 22.91 -3.09 -13.48
CA ARG A 35 22.96 -2.48 -14.83
C ARG A 35 24.37 -2.15 -15.30
N GLY A 36 25.39 -2.30 -14.45
CA GLY A 36 26.75 -1.83 -14.72
C GLY A 36 26.91 -0.31 -14.62
N GLU A 37 25.98 0.39 -13.96
CA GLU A 37 26.02 1.84 -13.75
C GLU A 37 26.65 2.19 -12.39
N GLY A 38 27.39 3.31 -12.32
CA GLY A 38 27.99 3.80 -11.06
C GLY A 38 27.09 4.82 -10.34
N SER A 39 26.63 4.50 -9.13
CA SER A 39 25.82 5.38 -8.28
C SER A 39 25.79 4.84 -6.84
N CYS A 40 25.52 5.72 -5.87
CA CYS A 40 25.30 5.32 -4.48
C CYS A 40 23.84 5.00 -4.14
N GLY A 41 22.98 4.89 -5.15
CA GLY A 41 21.57 4.55 -5.00
C GLY A 41 20.67 5.73 -5.37
N GLU A 42 19.56 5.88 -4.66
CA GLU A 42 18.51 6.83 -5.02
C GLU A 42 18.08 7.73 -3.84
N VAL A 43 17.64 8.94 -4.17
CA VAL A 43 16.87 9.82 -3.30
C VAL A 43 15.51 10.05 -3.96
N ARG A 44 14.44 9.93 -3.17
CA ARG A 44 13.07 9.96 -3.67
C ARG A 44 12.25 11.06 -3.00
N PHE A 45 11.59 11.87 -3.83
CA PHE A 45 10.67 12.91 -3.39
C PHE A 45 9.25 12.50 -3.74
N ILE A 46 8.43 12.26 -2.70
CA ILE A 46 7.05 11.81 -2.88
C ILE A 46 6.14 13.02 -2.81
N TYR A 47 5.48 13.28 -3.93
CA TYR A 47 4.49 14.33 -4.08
C TYR A 47 3.09 13.74 -4.12
N ARG A 48 2.16 14.30 -3.34
CA ARG A 48 0.74 13.92 -3.34
C ARG A 48 -0.12 15.10 -3.75
N LEU A 49 -1.06 14.86 -4.66
CA LEU A 49 -2.04 15.86 -5.04
C LEU A 49 -2.96 16.18 -3.86
N ALA A 50 -3.17 17.46 -3.61
CA ALA A 50 -4.12 17.95 -2.62
C ALA A 50 -4.76 19.24 -3.12
N TYR A 51 -6.00 19.47 -2.70
CA TYR A 51 -6.73 20.69 -3.05
C TYR A 51 -7.04 21.53 -1.82
N SER A 52 -7.23 22.83 -2.05
CA SER A 52 -7.76 23.78 -1.07
C SER A 52 -8.42 24.96 -1.79
N PHE A 53 -9.69 25.22 -1.50
CA PHE A 53 -10.39 26.39 -2.04
C PHE A 53 -11.52 26.84 -1.09
N LYS A 54 -12.03 28.05 -1.29
CA LYS A 54 -13.15 28.60 -0.51
C LYS A 54 -14.47 28.43 -1.28
N LYS A 55 -15.53 27.98 -0.61
CA LYS A 55 -16.90 27.91 -1.14
C LYS A 55 -17.88 28.21 -0.02
N ASN A 56 -18.84 29.09 -0.26
CA ASN A 56 -19.85 29.51 0.73
C ASN A 56 -19.24 29.93 2.09
N GLY A 57 -18.12 30.68 2.05
CA GLY A 57 -17.41 31.12 3.26
C GLY A 57 -16.60 30.06 4.00
N LYS A 58 -16.62 28.79 3.56
CA LYS A 58 -15.87 27.68 4.18
C LYS A 58 -14.66 27.30 3.34
N VAL A 59 -13.55 26.96 4.01
CA VAL A 59 -12.38 26.36 3.36
C VAL A 59 -12.61 24.86 3.22
N LEU A 60 -12.43 24.35 2.01
CA LEU A 60 -12.56 22.95 1.67
C LEU A 60 -11.21 22.46 1.18
N ALA A 61 -10.59 21.55 1.93
CA ALA A 61 -9.26 21.03 1.64
C ALA A 61 -9.15 19.54 1.99
N SER A 62 -8.43 18.79 1.17
CA SER A 62 -8.14 17.36 1.37
C SER A 62 -7.02 16.89 0.43
N ARG A 63 -6.49 15.70 0.73
CA ARG A 63 -5.69 14.89 -0.19
C ARG A 63 -6.53 14.25 -1.31
N LEU A 64 -5.87 13.95 -2.42
CA LEU A 64 -6.33 13.09 -3.51
C LEU A 64 -5.36 11.91 -3.66
N PRO A 65 -5.84 10.69 -3.98
CA PRO A 65 -5.01 9.48 -4.15
C PRO A 65 -4.28 9.50 -5.51
N PHE A 66 -3.45 10.51 -5.72
CA PHE A 66 -2.68 10.74 -6.94
C PHE A 66 -1.28 11.21 -6.56
N ASN A 67 -0.30 10.33 -6.72
CA ASN A 67 1.05 10.54 -6.23
C ASN A 67 2.05 10.48 -7.38
N PHE A 68 3.05 11.36 -7.31
CA PHE A 68 4.28 11.24 -8.07
C PHE A 68 5.45 10.97 -7.14
N ASN A 69 6.34 10.07 -7.54
CA ASN A 69 7.62 9.84 -6.91
C ASN A 69 8.71 10.30 -7.88
N ALA A 70 9.38 11.41 -7.57
CA ALA A 70 10.51 11.92 -8.34
C ALA A 70 11.80 11.28 -7.82
N ILE A 71 12.49 10.55 -8.70
CA ILE A 71 13.69 9.80 -8.35
C ILE A 71 14.92 10.53 -8.85
N TYR A 72 15.91 10.64 -7.97
CA TYR A 72 17.23 11.15 -8.27
C TYR A 72 18.26 10.07 -7.96
N SER A 73 19.24 9.89 -8.85
CA SER A 73 20.43 9.08 -8.56
C SER A 73 21.38 9.89 -7.69
N ALA A 74 21.97 9.23 -6.69
CA ALA A 74 22.99 9.83 -5.82
C ALA A 74 24.38 9.58 -6.40
N ALA A 75 25.11 10.64 -6.73
CA ALA A 75 26.47 10.54 -7.24
C ALA A 75 27.41 9.89 -6.20
N PRO A 76 28.41 9.11 -6.65
CA PRO A 76 29.43 8.59 -5.75
C PRO A 76 30.34 9.70 -5.21
N ASP A 77 31.08 9.36 -4.17
CA ASP A 77 32.18 10.18 -3.66
C ASP A 77 33.31 10.26 -4.71
N ALA A 78 34.27 11.17 -4.51
CA ALA A 78 35.34 11.42 -5.49
C ALA A 78 36.25 10.21 -5.74
N ASP A 79 36.33 9.28 -4.78
CA ASP A 79 37.04 8.01 -4.88
C ASP A 79 36.19 6.88 -5.50
N GLY A 80 34.96 7.18 -5.93
CA GLY A 80 33.97 6.22 -6.43
C GLY A 80 33.19 5.49 -5.33
N GLY A 81 33.48 5.76 -4.05
CA GLY A 81 32.83 5.16 -2.90
C GLY A 81 31.46 5.79 -2.56
N CYS A 82 30.84 5.26 -1.51
CA CYS A 82 29.54 5.74 -1.00
C CYS A 82 29.55 6.07 0.50
N VAL A 83 30.72 6.08 1.12
CA VAL A 83 30.88 6.27 2.56
C VAL A 83 30.46 7.68 2.95
N GLY A 84 30.93 8.68 2.20
CA GLY A 84 30.57 10.09 2.38
C GLY A 84 29.10 10.33 2.09
N VAL A 85 28.57 9.78 0.99
CA VAL A 85 27.13 9.84 0.64
C VAL A 85 26.27 9.30 1.78
N ALA A 86 26.59 8.13 2.32
CA ALA A 86 25.87 7.54 3.44
C ALA A 86 26.05 8.34 4.74
N GLY A 87 27.24 8.87 5.00
CA GLY A 87 27.54 9.73 6.13
C GLY A 87 26.64 10.96 6.19
N ARG A 88 26.32 11.58 5.04
CA ARG A 88 25.43 12.75 4.95
C ARG A 88 24.00 12.48 5.42
N TRP A 89 23.56 11.22 5.48
CA TRP A 89 22.24 10.85 6.02
C TRP A 89 22.25 10.54 7.52
N THR A 90 23.40 10.71 8.18
CA THR A 90 23.53 10.59 9.64
C THR A 90 23.83 11.98 10.20
N PRO A 91 22.86 12.67 10.83
CA PRO A 91 23.11 13.98 11.43
C PRO A 91 24.20 13.85 12.49
N GLN A 92 25.16 14.78 12.50
CA GLN A 92 26.16 14.83 13.55
C GLN A 92 25.53 15.25 14.88
N LEU A 93 26.18 14.95 16.01
CA LEU A 93 25.62 15.17 17.37
C LEU A 93 25.19 16.63 17.65
N ASP A 94 25.79 17.59 16.94
CA ASP A 94 25.55 19.03 17.03
C ASP A 94 24.58 19.57 15.96
N GLU A 95 24.21 18.76 14.96
CA GLU A 95 23.27 19.15 13.91
C GLU A 95 21.83 18.83 14.32
N THR A 96 21.00 19.86 14.41
CA THR A 96 19.56 19.65 14.43
C THR A 96 19.11 19.13 13.07
N VAL A 97 18.29 18.07 13.04
CA VAL A 97 17.64 17.62 11.80
C VAL A 97 16.67 18.71 11.34
N ASP A 98 17.16 19.59 10.47
CA ASP A 98 16.42 20.71 9.90
C ASP A 98 16.55 20.75 8.37
N ALA A 99 15.89 21.74 7.77
CA ALA A 99 15.92 21.91 6.32
C ALA A 99 17.32 22.31 5.81
N GLY A 100 18.13 23.00 6.62
CA GLY A 100 19.49 23.40 6.29
C GLY A 100 20.41 22.20 6.17
N TRP A 101 20.39 21.30 7.16
CA TRP A 101 21.11 20.02 7.11
C TRP A 101 20.71 19.22 5.87
N LEU A 102 19.41 19.06 5.62
CA LEU A 102 18.92 18.31 4.46
C LEU A 102 19.45 18.88 3.14
N ILE A 103 19.29 20.19 2.92
CA ILE A 103 19.63 20.85 1.64
C ILE A 103 21.15 21.01 1.45
N GLY A 104 21.89 21.26 2.54
CA GLY A 104 23.35 21.38 2.53
C GLY A 104 24.10 20.04 2.61
N GLY A 105 23.39 18.95 2.91
CA GLY A 105 23.97 17.61 3.06
C GLY A 105 23.38 16.61 2.07
N PRO A 106 22.47 15.72 2.50
CA PRO A 106 22.03 14.59 1.69
C PRO A 106 21.20 14.96 0.45
N LEU A 107 20.64 16.17 0.40
CA LEU A 107 19.85 16.69 -0.73
C LEU A 107 20.59 17.75 -1.55
N GLU A 108 21.91 17.89 -1.37
CA GLU A 108 22.71 18.84 -2.14
C GLU A 108 22.55 18.57 -3.65
N LYS A 109 22.15 19.61 -4.39
CA LYS A 109 21.81 19.50 -5.82
C LYS A 109 22.97 18.97 -6.66
N ALA A 110 24.21 19.32 -6.33
CA ALA A 110 25.39 18.86 -7.06
C ALA A 110 25.58 17.33 -6.99
N GLY A 111 25.12 16.69 -5.91
CA GLY A 111 25.21 15.25 -5.71
C GLY A 111 24.02 14.44 -6.25
N LEU A 112 23.03 15.10 -6.86
CA LEU A 112 21.78 14.47 -7.29
C LEU A 112 21.47 14.74 -8.76
N SER A 113 21.25 13.68 -9.54
CA SER A 113 20.81 13.78 -10.94
C SER A 113 19.40 13.19 -11.10
N PHE A 114 18.48 13.94 -11.72
CA PHE A 114 17.13 13.44 -11.97
C PHE A 114 17.17 12.17 -12.84
N LYS A 115 16.45 11.14 -12.43
CA LYS A 115 16.40 9.83 -13.11
C LYS A 115 15.07 9.63 -13.82
N GLN A 116 13.96 9.73 -13.09
CA GLN A 116 12.61 9.48 -13.61
C GLN A 116 11.51 9.97 -12.65
N LEU A 117 10.28 10.04 -13.17
CA LEU A 117 9.08 10.32 -12.40
C LEU A 117 8.13 9.11 -12.44
N GLU A 118 7.75 8.58 -11.28
CA GLU A 118 6.84 7.44 -11.18
C GLU A 118 5.45 7.92 -10.73
N LEU A 119 4.41 7.49 -11.43
CA LEU A 119 3.02 7.77 -11.11
C LEU A 119 2.38 6.58 -10.40
N ASN A 120 1.66 6.85 -9.32
CA ASN A 120 0.65 5.95 -8.76
C ASN A 120 -0.63 6.76 -8.49
N ALA A 121 -1.71 6.45 -9.20
CA ALA A 121 -2.97 7.15 -9.05
C ALA A 121 -4.16 6.19 -9.00
N GLN A 122 -5.04 6.37 -8.02
CA GLN A 122 -6.36 5.78 -8.04
C GLN A 122 -7.21 6.50 -9.11
N VAL A 123 -7.44 5.84 -10.25
CA VAL A 123 -8.09 6.44 -11.42
C VAL A 123 -9.57 6.11 -11.51
N VAL A 124 -10.00 4.98 -10.93
CA VAL A 124 -11.40 4.57 -10.87
C VAL A 124 -11.73 4.02 -9.49
N ARG A 125 -12.92 4.34 -9.00
CA ARG A 125 -13.49 3.77 -7.77
C ARG A 125 -14.89 3.22 -8.02
N PHE A 126 -15.18 2.06 -7.46
CA PHE A 126 -16.50 1.43 -7.47
C PHE A 126 -17.07 1.45 -6.05
N PRO A 127 -18.19 2.16 -5.82
CA PRO A 127 -18.78 2.27 -4.49
C PRO A 127 -19.28 0.92 -3.95
N SER A 128 -19.32 0.77 -2.62
CA SER A 128 -19.83 -0.46 -1.99
C SER A 128 -21.31 -0.71 -2.28
N GLY A 129 -22.09 0.32 -2.62
CA GLY A 129 -23.47 0.14 -3.08
C GLY A 129 -23.61 -0.52 -4.46
N GLN A 130 -22.52 -0.54 -5.25
CA GLN A 130 -22.45 -1.25 -6.54
C GLN A 130 -21.66 -2.55 -6.42
N GLU A 131 -20.56 -2.53 -5.67
CA GLU A 131 -19.66 -3.66 -5.45
C GLU A 131 -19.83 -4.16 -4.01
N THR A 132 -21.01 -4.74 -3.75
CA THR A 132 -21.53 -4.98 -2.40
C THR A 132 -20.76 -6.01 -1.60
N GLU A 133 -20.27 -7.07 -2.24
CA GLU A 133 -19.58 -8.16 -1.53
C GLU A 133 -18.10 -7.83 -1.27
N PHE A 134 -17.46 -7.09 -2.18
CA PHE A 134 -16.11 -6.57 -1.99
C PHE A 134 -16.02 -5.45 -0.94
N GLY A 135 -17.13 -4.81 -0.59
CA GLY A 135 -17.09 -3.54 0.16
C GLY A 135 -16.54 -2.38 -0.69
N GLY A 136 -16.76 -2.45 -2.01
CA GLY A 136 -16.19 -1.56 -3.01
C GLY A 136 -14.80 -1.99 -3.50
N GLN A 137 -14.38 -1.50 -4.66
CA GLN A 137 -13.08 -1.77 -5.28
C GLN A 137 -12.51 -0.54 -5.99
N ALA A 138 -11.21 -0.50 -6.24
CA ALA A 138 -10.55 0.62 -6.91
C ALA A 138 -9.48 0.13 -7.90
N ALA A 139 -9.26 0.94 -8.93
CA ALA A 139 -8.23 0.73 -9.96
C ALA A 139 -7.13 1.78 -9.80
N TYR A 140 -5.88 1.33 -9.82
CA TYR A 140 -4.69 2.14 -9.63
C TYR A 140 -3.82 2.08 -10.89
N LEU A 141 -3.62 3.23 -11.51
CA LEU A 141 -2.75 3.40 -12.66
C LEU A 141 -1.31 3.62 -12.18
N MET A 142 -0.39 2.82 -12.71
CA MET A 142 1.04 3.01 -12.53
C MET A 142 1.75 3.20 -13.86
N ARG A 143 2.64 4.21 -13.93
CA ARG A 143 3.45 4.57 -15.10
C ARG A 143 4.78 5.18 -14.68
N ILE A 144 5.79 5.11 -15.53
CA ILE A 144 7.09 5.76 -15.31
C ILE A 144 7.38 6.68 -16.50
N PHE A 145 7.89 7.87 -16.19
CA PHE A 145 8.22 8.88 -17.18
C PHE A 145 9.69 9.30 -17.07
N GLY A 146 10.38 9.37 -18.21
CA GLY A 146 11.59 10.16 -18.37
C GLY A 146 11.23 11.61 -18.65
N ILE A 147 12.03 12.55 -18.15
CA ILE A 147 11.88 13.97 -18.44
C ILE A 147 13.25 14.48 -18.88
N ASP A 148 13.32 15.04 -20.09
CA ASP A 148 14.52 15.68 -20.62
C ASP A 148 14.14 17.05 -21.19
N GLY A 149 14.51 18.12 -20.48
CA GLY A 149 14.04 19.47 -20.78
C GLY A 149 12.51 19.55 -20.80
N ALA A 150 11.94 19.78 -21.98
CA ALA A 150 10.50 19.84 -22.20
C ALA A 150 9.89 18.51 -22.69
N GLU A 151 10.72 17.52 -23.03
CA GLU A 151 10.28 16.22 -23.52
C GLU A 151 9.91 15.29 -22.36
N VAL A 152 8.78 14.60 -22.51
CA VAL A 152 8.31 13.58 -21.57
C VAL A 152 8.14 12.27 -22.32
N SER A 153 8.88 11.24 -21.91
CA SER A 153 8.86 9.92 -22.55
C SER A 153 8.42 8.84 -21.56
N GLU A 154 7.78 7.77 -22.05
CA GLU A 154 7.33 6.66 -21.22
C GLU A 154 8.41 5.58 -21.10
N ARG A 155 8.69 5.18 -19.86
CA ARG A 155 9.67 4.14 -19.53
C ARG A 155 8.98 2.86 -19.07
N PRO A 156 9.60 1.69 -19.30
CA PRO A 156 9.09 0.42 -18.78
C PRO A 156 9.02 0.42 -17.25
N LEU A 157 8.02 -0.29 -16.73
CA LEU A 157 7.83 -0.52 -15.30
C LEU A 157 8.81 -1.61 -14.84
N GLU A 158 9.64 -1.29 -13.85
CA GLU A 158 10.66 -2.22 -13.35
C GLU A 158 10.06 -3.58 -12.97
N ASN A 159 10.68 -4.65 -13.49
CA ASN A 159 10.33 -6.04 -13.24
C ASN A 159 8.84 -6.38 -13.43
N THR A 160 8.14 -5.63 -14.28
CA THR A 160 6.71 -5.79 -14.52
C THR A 160 6.46 -6.24 -15.96
N PRO A 161 6.13 -7.53 -16.18
CA PRO A 161 6.10 -8.11 -17.51
C PRO A 161 4.90 -7.59 -18.31
N ASP A 162 5.07 -7.46 -19.63
CA ASP A 162 3.97 -7.23 -20.55
C ASP A 162 3.22 -8.53 -20.82
N VAL A 163 2.23 -8.80 -19.98
CA VAL A 163 1.46 -10.05 -20.03
C VAL A 163 0.78 -10.25 -21.38
N ALA A 164 0.30 -9.17 -22.01
CA ALA A 164 -0.38 -9.27 -23.30
C ALA A 164 0.60 -9.70 -24.40
N LEU A 165 1.72 -8.97 -24.53
CA LEU A 165 2.76 -9.30 -25.51
C LEU A 165 3.31 -10.72 -25.31
N LEU A 166 3.66 -11.07 -24.07
CA LEU A 166 4.29 -12.36 -23.74
C LEU A 166 3.32 -13.54 -23.85
N SER A 167 2.01 -13.30 -23.80
CA SER A 167 1.01 -14.36 -24.03
C SER A 167 0.86 -14.70 -25.52
N GLU A 168 1.18 -13.76 -26.40
CA GLU A 168 1.06 -13.91 -27.86
C GLU A 168 2.38 -14.32 -28.52
N ASP A 169 3.53 -13.95 -27.93
CA ASP A 169 4.86 -14.30 -28.43
C ASP A 169 5.52 -15.39 -27.57
N ALA A 170 5.38 -16.64 -28.01
CA ALA A 170 5.96 -17.80 -27.34
C ALA A 170 7.50 -17.78 -27.30
N ALA A 171 8.16 -17.20 -28.31
CA ALA A 171 9.61 -17.13 -28.36
C ALA A 171 10.14 -16.09 -27.36
N LEU A 172 9.50 -14.92 -27.29
CA LEU A 172 9.83 -13.90 -26.30
C LEU A 172 9.55 -14.39 -24.88
N LYS A 173 8.44 -15.09 -24.65
CA LYS A 173 8.14 -15.73 -23.36
C LYS A 173 9.20 -16.76 -22.96
N ALA A 174 9.66 -17.59 -23.90
CA ALA A 174 10.74 -18.56 -23.64
C ALA A 174 12.04 -17.85 -23.25
N LYS A 175 12.42 -16.77 -23.95
CA LYS A 175 13.58 -15.95 -23.57
C LYS A 175 13.46 -15.36 -22.16
N LEU A 176 12.26 -14.94 -21.73
CA LEU A 176 12.05 -14.49 -20.37
C LEU A 176 12.24 -15.63 -19.35
N ALA A 177 11.77 -16.84 -19.66
CA ALA A 177 12.00 -18.02 -18.81
C ALA A 177 13.50 -18.36 -18.70
N ASP A 178 14.24 -18.26 -19.81
CA ASP A 178 15.70 -18.46 -19.83
C ASP A 178 16.41 -17.40 -18.97
N TYR A 179 16.01 -16.13 -19.09
CA TYR A 179 16.52 -15.06 -18.23
C TYR A 179 16.28 -15.36 -16.75
N ILE A 180 15.04 -15.73 -16.38
CA ILE A 180 14.68 -16.05 -14.99
C ILE A 180 15.54 -17.21 -14.47
N SER A 181 15.69 -18.26 -15.27
CA SER A 181 16.48 -19.45 -14.93
C SER A 181 17.96 -19.09 -14.72
N ALA A 182 18.53 -18.29 -15.61
CA ALA A 182 19.92 -17.82 -15.51
C ALA A 182 20.15 -16.86 -14.32
N ASN A 183 19.10 -16.20 -13.83
CA ASN A 183 19.17 -15.20 -12.76
C ASN A 183 18.49 -15.66 -11.45
N LEU A 184 18.30 -16.97 -11.27
CA LEU A 184 17.56 -17.53 -10.13
C LEU A 184 18.06 -17.03 -8.77
N ALA A 185 19.37 -16.98 -8.55
CA ALA A 185 19.96 -16.49 -7.29
C ALA A 185 19.68 -14.99 -7.06
N ALA A 186 19.66 -14.18 -8.12
CA ALA A 186 19.34 -12.76 -8.05
C ALA A 186 17.84 -12.53 -7.75
N VAL A 187 16.98 -13.35 -8.35
CA VAL A 187 15.52 -13.37 -8.07
C VAL A 187 15.24 -13.76 -6.62
N ASP A 188 15.93 -14.79 -6.12
CA ASP A 188 15.86 -15.20 -4.73
C ASP A 188 16.29 -14.07 -3.77
N LEU A 189 17.44 -13.45 -4.04
CA LEU A 189 17.95 -12.31 -3.27
C LEU A 189 16.98 -11.09 -3.29
N GLY A 190 16.20 -10.96 -4.38
CA GLY A 190 15.27 -9.86 -4.62
C GLY A 190 15.91 -8.65 -5.29
N VAL A 191 17.09 -8.83 -5.87
CA VAL A 191 17.85 -7.81 -6.58
C VAL A 191 18.14 -8.36 -7.97
N TYR A 192 17.26 -8.04 -8.91
CA TYR A 192 17.36 -8.47 -10.31
C TYR A 192 16.69 -7.43 -11.20
N GLN A 193 16.98 -7.52 -12.50
CA GLN A 193 16.40 -6.63 -13.49
C GLN A 193 16.10 -7.33 -14.78
N ILE A 194 14.82 -7.54 -15.00
CA ILE A 194 14.30 -8.08 -16.25
C ILE A 194 14.58 -7.07 -17.38
N PRO A 195 15.11 -7.53 -18.54
CA PRO A 195 15.34 -6.68 -19.69
C PRO A 195 14.07 -5.97 -20.21
N ASP A 196 14.23 -4.75 -20.70
CA ASP A 196 13.13 -3.87 -21.10
C ASP A 196 12.22 -4.47 -22.20
N GLU A 197 12.73 -5.36 -23.04
CA GLU A 197 11.95 -6.03 -24.11
C GLU A 197 10.78 -6.87 -23.57
N PHE A 198 10.83 -7.29 -22.31
CA PHE A 198 9.77 -8.07 -21.66
C PHE A 198 8.77 -7.20 -20.89
N LEU A 199 9.03 -5.91 -20.74
CA LEU A 199 8.39 -5.06 -19.74
C LEU A 199 7.33 -4.14 -20.35
N THR A 200 6.24 -3.94 -19.62
CA THR A 200 5.20 -3.01 -20.03
C THR A 200 5.43 -1.60 -19.47
N LYS A 201 4.83 -0.59 -20.10
CA LYS A 201 4.94 0.84 -19.68
C LYS A 201 3.73 1.32 -18.87
N LYS A 202 2.70 0.49 -18.73
CA LYS A 202 1.44 0.85 -18.08
C LYS A 202 0.79 -0.37 -17.46
N VAL A 203 0.40 -0.26 -16.20
CA VAL A 203 -0.41 -1.29 -15.54
C VAL A 203 -1.56 -0.68 -14.74
N ILE A 204 -2.60 -1.49 -14.57
CA ILE A 204 -3.70 -1.20 -13.66
C ILE A 204 -3.72 -2.27 -12.57
N SER A 205 -3.49 -1.85 -11.33
CA SER A 205 -3.64 -2.70 -10.16
C SER A 205 -5.02 -2.54 -9.53
N TRP A 206 -5.50 -3.58 -8.88
CA TRP A 206 -6.87 -3.64 -8.37
C TRP A 206 -6.93 -3.93 -6.87
N SER A 207 -7.67 -3.11 -6.14
CA SER A 207 -8.21 -3.47 -4.82
C SER A 207 -9.65 -3.98 -5.00
N THR A 208 -10.36 -4.49 -4.01
CA THR A 208 -9.99 -4.85 -2.63
C THR A 208 -9.43 -6.28 -2.58
N PHE A 209 -8.80 -6.69 -1.48
CA PHE A 209 -8.07 -7.97 -1.37
C PHE A 209 -6.99 -8.10 -2.44
N GLY A 210 -6.25 -7.03 -2.71
CA GLY A 210 -5.42 -6.93 -3.89
C GLY A 210 -4.38 -8.05 -3.98
N SER A 211 -3.83 -8.47 -2.83
CA SER A 211 -2.93 -9.62 -2.73
C SER A 211 -3.53 -10.95 -3.18
N ALA A 212 -4.86 -11.11 -3.14
CA ALA A 212 -5.56 -12.31 -3.62
C ALA A 212 -6.06 -12.18 -5.07
N ARG A 213 -6.00 -11.00 -5.69
CA ARG A 213 -6.56 -10.78 -7.04
C ARG A 213 -5.57 -11.17 -8.12
N GLN A 214 -5.97 -12.09 -9.02
CA GLN A 214 -5.13 -12.58 -10.12
C GLN A 214 -4.52 -11.46 -10.98
N ALA A 215 -5.25 -10.36 -11.21
CA ALA A 215 -4.76 -9.22 -11.99
C ALA A 215 -3.53 -8.51 -11.37
N ASN A 216 -3.22 -8.77 -10.09
CA ASN A 216 -2.02 -8.26 -9.44
C ASN A 216 -0.86 -9.28 -9.41
N HIS A 217 -1.03 -10.43 -10.07
CA HIS A 217 -0.05 -11.53 -10.19
C HIS A 217 0.29 -11.74 -11.67
N PRO A 218 1.12 -10.88 -12.29
CA PRO A 218 1.32 -10.86 -13.74
C PRO A 218 2.17 -12.04 -14.28
N PHE A 219 3.01 -12.69 -13.48
CA PHE A 219 3.79 -13.86 -13.86
C PHE A 219 3.00 -15.15 -13.73
N THR A 220 2.07 -15.22 -12.78
CA THR A 220 1.18 -16.37 -12.59
C THR A 220 0.46 -16.86 -13.87
N PRO A 221 -0.14 -16.00 -14.73
CA PRO A 221 -0.73 -16.43 -15.99
C PRO A 221 0.31 -16.76 -17.08
N LEU A 222 1.51 -16.20 -16.98
CA LEU A 222 2.58 -16.44 -17.95
C LEU A 222 3.24 -17.79 -17.73
N PHE A 223 3.53 -18.18 -16.48
CA PHE A 223 4.33 -19.36 -16.18
C PHE A 223 3.59 -20.37 -15.30
N GLN A 224 3.79 -21.65 -15.62
CA GLN A 224 3.45 -22.75 -14.74
C GLN A 224 4.68 -23.14 -13.92
N PRO A 225 4.53 -23.61 -12.66
CA PRO A 225 5.65 -24.07 -11.85
C PRO A 225 6.49 -25.15 -12.54
N ALA A 226 5.85 -25.99 -13.37
CA ALA A 226 6.54 -27.02 -14.14
C ALA A 226 7.62 -26.46 -15.08
N ASP A 227 7.46 -25.23 -15.57
CA ASP A 227 8.42 -24.54 -16.45
C ASP A 227 9.79 -24.35 -15.77
N PHE A 228 9.85 -24.36 -14.44
CA PHE A 228 11.06 -24.16 -13.64
C PHE A 228 11.41 -25.35 -12.73
N SER A 229 10.82 -26.52 -12.98
CA SER A 229 11.01 -27.72 -12.15
C SER A 229 12.43 -28.29 -12.16
N GLY A 230 13.21 -28.02 -13.22
CA GLY A 230 14.58 -28.49 -13.39
C GLY A 230 15.65 -27.64 -12.71
N LEU A 231 15.28 -26.55 -12.02
CA LEU A 231 16.25 -25.66 -11.36
C LEU A 231 16.64 -26.18 -9.96
N ASP A 232 17.84 -25.79 -9.49
CA ASP A 232 18.30 -26.10 -8.14
C ASP A 232 17.92 -24.99 -7.14
N TYR A 233 17.09 -25.35 -6.17
CA TYR A 233 16.59 -24.47 -5.11
C TYR A 233 17.27 -24.70 -3.75
N SER A 234 18.18 -25.68 -3.65
CA SER A 234 18.75 -26.12 -2.37
C SER A 234 19.63 -25.05 -1.72
N ALA A 235 20.41 -24.32 -2.53
CA ALA A 235 21.33 -23.28 -2.08
C ALA A 235 20.69 -21.88 -1.93
N LEU A 236 19.44 -21.72 -2.36
CA LEU A 236 18.74 -20.43 -2.30
C LEU A 236 18.43 -20.04 -0.85
N LYS A 237 18.09 -18.78 -0.59
CA LYS A 237 17.78 -18.28 0.75
C LYS A 237 16.28 -18.34 1.03
N LEU A 238 15.47 -17.86 0.09
CA LEU A 238 14.03 -17.66 0.24
C LEU A 238 13.22 -18.66 -0.58
N VAL A 239 13.50 -18.82 -1.87
CA VAL A 239 12.70 -19.63 -2.79
C VAL A 239 13.12 -21.09 -2.68
N ARG A 240 12.20 -22.01 -2.33
CA ARG A 240 12.50 -23.46 -2.21
C ARG A 240 11.83 -24.32 -3.26
N THR A 241 10.84 -23.78 -3.97
CA THR A 241 10.11 -24.51 -5.02
C THR A 241 9.81 -23.61 -6.21
N PRO A 242 9.45 -24.19 -7.37
CA PRO A 242 9.02 -23.42 -8.54
C PRO A 242 7.78 -22.53 -8.28
N GLU A 243 6.85 -22.96 -7.42
CA GLU A 243 5.71 -22.12 -7.01
C GLU A 243 6.17 -20.87 -6.26
N ALA A 244 7.13 -21.01 -5.36
CA ALA A 244 7.71 -19.87 -4.63
C ALA A 244 8.49 -18.93 -5.55
N LEU A 245 9.08 -19.44 -6.64
CA LEU A 245 9.74 -18.61 -7.65
C LEU A 245 8.73 -17.70 -8.37
N VAL A 246 7.60 -18.27 -8.81
CA VAL A 246 6.55 -17.48 -9.47
C VAL A 246 5.96 -16.45 -8.52
N GLU A 247 5.69 -16.82 -7.26
CA GLU A 247 5.23 -15.86 -6.24
C GLU A 247 6.25 -14.75 -5.99
N ARG A 248 7.54 -15.08 -5.97
CA ARG A 248 8.61 -14.09 -5.78
C ARG A 248 8.66 -13.09 -6.93
N LEU A 249 8.43 -13.53 -8.17
CA LEU A 249 8.35 -12.67 -9.34
C LEU A 249 7.07 -11.81 -9.30
N ASP A 250 5.92 -12.40 -8.97
CA ASP A 250 4.65 -11.68 -8.81
C ASP A 250 4.77 -10.58 -7.75
N ASN A 251 5.33 -10.91 -6.57
CA ASN A 251 5.57 -9.96 -5.50
C ASN A 251 6.59 -8.86 -5.90
N GLY A 252 7.56 -9.18 -6.76
CA GLY A 252 8.57 -8.23 -7.26
C GLY A 252 8.05 -7.25 -8.32
N ALA A 253 6.91 -7.53 -8.94
CA ALA A 253 6.31 -6.67 -9.96
C ALA A 253 5.54 -5.48 -9.33
N CYS A 254 5.34 -4.40 -10.10
CA CYS A 254 4.68 -3.19 -9.60
C CYS A 254 3.30 -3.46 -8.99
N GLN A 255 2.41 -4.20 -9.66
CA GLN A 255 1.08 -4.52 -9.13
C GLN A 255 1.10 -5.45 -7.92
N GLY A 256 2.04 -6.41 -7.83
CA GLY A 256 2.13 -7.32 -6.70
C GLY A 256 2.59 -6.59 -5.45
N CYS A 257 3.73 -5.89 -5.53
CA CYS A 257 4.26 -5.09 -4.43
C CYS A 257 3.29 -3.95 -4.01
N HIS A 258 2.56 -3.36 -4.97
CA HIS A 258 1.53 -2.36 -4.70
C HIS A 258 0.39 -2.91 -3.85
N GLN A 259 0.06 -4.20 -3.91
CA GLN A 259 -1.09 -4.78 -3.20
C GLN A 259 -0.72 -5.68 -2.03
N ALA A 260 0.57 -5.94 -1.80
CA ALA A 260 1.07 -6.75 -0.72
C ALA A 260 1.71 -5.88 0.37
N GLY A 261 1.05 -5.74 1.52
CA GLY A 261 1.56 -4.95 2.66
C GLY A 261 1.50 -3.43 2.47
N SER A 262 0.75 -2.97 1.46
CA SER A 262 0.49 -1.55 1.24
C SER A 262 -0.69 -1.04 2.07
N THR A 263 -0.89 0.28 2.08
CA THR A 263 -2.09 0.91 2.62
C THR A 263 -2.84 1.52 1.47
N ALA A 264 -3.92 0.86 1.04
CA ALA A 264 -4.70 1.29 -0.13
C ALA A 264 -3.90 1.40 -1.43
N GLY A 265 -2.88 0.56 -1.64
CA GLY A 265 -2.00 0.69 -2.79
C GLY A 265 -0.79 1.61 -2.58
N PHE A 266 -0.74 2.37 -1.50
CA PHE A 266 0.35 3.32 -1.25
C PHE A 266 1.28 2.78 -0.16
N HIS A 267 2.59 2.89 -0.38
CA HIS A 267 3.61 2.61 0.66
C HIS A 267 3.87 3.84 1.53
N PHE A 268 3.74 5.01 0.93
CA PHE A 268 3.88 6.30 1.58
C PHE A 268 2.79 7.22 1.04
N ILE A 269 1.88 7.65 1.92
CA ILE A 269 0.86 8.64 1.59
C ILE A 269 1.11 9.99 2.27
N GLY A 270 1.86 9.99 3.38
CA GLY A 270 2.23 11.16 4.16
C GLY A 270 1.07 11.78 4.93
N LEU A 271 1.39 12.48 6.01
CA LEU A 271 0.38 13.10 6.88
C LEU A 271 -0.37 14.23 6.18
N ASP A 272 -1.55 14.55 6.70
CA ASP A 272 -2.33 15.71 6.26
C ASP A 272 -1.87 16.98 6.96
N ASP A 273 -2.07 18.13 6.32
CA ASP A 273 -1.81 19.41 6.97
C ASP A 273 -2.99 19.86 7.85
N THR A 274 -2.81 20.98 8.52
CA THR A 274 -3.81 21.59 9.40
C THR A 274 -5.02 22.17 8.65
N THR A 275 -4.97 22.30 7.32
CA THR A 275 -6.08 22.78 6.50
C THR A 275 -7.05 21.66 6.13
N THR A 276 -6.58 20.42 6.07
CA THR A 276 -7.44 19.25 5.87
C THR A 276 -8.46 19.14 6.99
N SER A 277 -9.71 18.84 6.63
CA SER A 277 -10.79 18.61 7.60
C SER A 277 -10.37 17.59 8.68
N PRO A 278 -10.54 17.89 9.98
CA PRO A 278 -10.24 16.95 11.06
C PRO A 278 -10.94 15.59 10.91
N LEU A 279 -12.10 15.56 10.26
CA LEU A 279 -12.86 14.34 9.99
C LEU A 279 -12.23 13.43 8.93
N ASN A 280 -11.11 13.84 8.31
CA ASN A 280 -10.45 13.07 7.27
C ASN A 280 -8.93 12.92 7.47
N ARG A 281 -8.36 13.45 8.56
CA ARG A 281 -6.90 13.37 8.78
C ARG A 281 -6.48 11.95 9.07
N ILE A 282 -5.32 11.54 8.55
CA ILE A 282 -4.69 10.26 8.90
C ILE A 282 -3.73 10.43 10.07
N GLU A 283 -3.68 9.39 10.91
CA GLU A 283 -2.72 9.31 12.01
C GLU A 283 -1.40 8.69 11.55
N VAL A 284 -1.48 7.74 10.62
CA VAL A 284 -0.32 7.00 10.09
C VAL A 284 -0.25 7.22 8.58
N GLY A 285 0.89 7.77 8.13
CA GLY A 285 1.13 8.14 6.73
C GLY A 285 1.95 7.14 5.92
N ILE A 286 2.28 5.99 6.49
CA ILE A 286 3.11 4.94 5.88
C ILE A 286 2.40 3.59 5.93
N SER A 287 2.79 2.66 5.05
CA SER A 287 2.25 1.31 5.06
C SER A 287 3.02 0.35 5.97
N PRO A 288 2.42 -0.81 6.33
CA PRO A 288 3.13 -1.88 7.02
C PRO A 288 4.42 -2.32 6.32
N HIS A 289 4.39 -2.42 4.99
CA HIS A 289 5.58 -2.75 4.20
C HIS A 289 6.70 -1.73 4.40
N LEU A 290 6.39 -0.44 4.29
CA LEU A 290 7.42 0.59 4.47
C LEU A 290 7.96 0.58 5.90
N HIS A 291 7.10 0.37 6.89
CA HIS A 291 7.50 0.23 8.29
C HIS A 291 8.44 -0.98 8.49
N ALA A 292 8.09 -2.16 7.96
CA ALA A 292 8.91 -3.37 8.03
C ALA A 292 10.27 -3.23 7.32
N GLU A 293 10.35 -2.37 6.30
CA GLU A 293 11.57 -2.04 5.58
C GLU A 293 12.51 -1.08 6.33
N MET A 294 12.02 -0.30 7.30
CA MET A 294 12.84 0.70 8.01
C MET A 294 14.08 0.08 8.68
N PRO A 295 13.97 -1.00 9.49
CA PRO A 295 15.15 -1.60 10.12
C PRO A 295 16.19 -2.10 9.12
N ARG A 296 15.75 -2.61 7.95
CA ARG A 296 16.65 -3.06 6.88
C ARG A 296 17.43 -1.89 6.31
N ARG A 297 16.75 -0.79 6.00
CA ARG A 297 17.35 0.40 5.39
C ARG A 297 18.28 1.13 6.36
N GLU A 298 17.96 1.13 7.65
CA GLU A 298 18.86 1.64 8.69
C GLU A 298 20.13 0.78 8.79
N ALA A 299 20.00 -0.55 8.79
CA ALA A 299 21.15 -1.45 8.79
C ALA A 299 22.01 -1.27 7.54
N TRP A 300 21.37 -1.13 6.37
CA TRP A 300 22.02 -0.81 5.10
C TRP A 300 22.86 0.47 5.21
N LEU A 301 22.20 1.58 5.59
CA LEU A 301 22.83 2.88 5.71
C LEU A 301 24.03 2.83 6.66
N ARG A 302 23.87 2.18 7.81
CA ARG A 302 24.94 2.02 8.81
C ARG A 302 26.13 1.23 8.28
N ALA A 303 25.91 0.16 7.53
CA ALA A 303 26.98 -0.63 6.93
C ALA A 303 27.73 0.19 5.88
N THR A 304 27.02 0.86 4.98
CA THR A 304 27.63 1.72 3.95
C THR A 304 28.42 2.87 4.55
N ALA A 305 27.88 3.56 5.57
CA ALA A 305 28.59 4.64 6.27
C ALA A 305 29.87 4.18 7.00
N LYS A 306 30.00 2.87 7.25
CA LYS A 306 31.20 2.26 7.84
C LYS A 306 32.13 1.63 6.81
N GLY A 307 31.86 1.80 5.51
CA GLY A 307 32.61 1.15 4.43
C GLY A 307 32.48 -0.38 4.42
N LYS A 308 31.39 -0.92 4.98
CA LYS A 308 31.11 -2.37 5.00
C LYS A 308 30.07 -2.73 3.95
N GLU A 309 30.14 -3.97 3.47
CA GLU A 309 29.12 -4.54 2.60
C GLU A 309 27.81 -4.74 3.38
N PRO A 310 26.70 -4.13 2.95
CA PRO A 310 25.40 -4.28 3.60
C PRO A 310 24.73 -5.63 3.26
N ASN A 311 23.77 -6.06 4.07
CA ASN A 311 22.94 -7.21 3.75
C ASN A 311 21.98 -6.89 2.58
N ARG A 312 22.22 -7.53 1.44
CA ARG A 312 21.52 -7.34 0.14
C ARG A 312 20.16 -8.01 0.03
N PHE A 313 19.83 -8.91 0.95
CA PHE A 313 18.59 -9.66 0.86
C PHE A 313 17.36 -8.76 1.08
N ARG A 314 16.37 -8.89 0.19
CA ARG A 314 15.09 -8.20 0.26
C ARG A 314 13.98 -9.19 0.58
N PRO A 315 13.22 -9.03 1.67
CA PRO A 315 12.08 -9.91 1.99
C PRO A 315 10.97 -9.82 0.94
N LEU A 316 9.96 -10.68 1.06
CA LEU A 316 8.67 -10.47 0.39
C LEU A 316 8.04 -9.18 0.94
N SER A 317 7.33 -8.42 0.11
CA SER A 317 6.80 -7.10 0.53
C SER A 317 5.78 -7.18 1.67
N PHE A 318 5.15 -8.34 1.86
CA PHE A 318 4.21 -8.61 2.93
C PHE A 318 4.84 -9.19 4.22
N ALA A 319 6.18 -9.28 4.29
CA ALA A 319 6.88 -9.74 5.49
C ALA A 319 6.77 -8.72 6.64
N PRO A 320 6.71 -9.18 7.91
CA PRO A 320 6.78 -8.32 9.07
C PRO A 320 8.20 -7.75 9.25
N PRO A 321 8.38 -6.77 10.16
CA PRO A 321 9.71 -6.30 10.54
C PRO A 321 10.63 -7.45 10.93
N ALA A 322 11.93 -7.27 10.70
CA ALA A 322 12.95 -8.25 11.05
C ALA A 322 14.16 -7.58 11.71
N ALA A 323 14.91 -8.34 12.49
CA ALA A 323 16.24 -7.93 12.92
C ALA A 323 17.25 -8.21 11.79
N TRP A 324 18.07 -7.21 11.48
CA TRP A 324 19.05 -7.23 10.41
C TRP A 324 20.46 -7.21 11.00
N LYS A 325 21.20 -8.31 10.82
CA LYS A 325 22.62 -8.42 11.19
C LYS A 325 23.50 -8.47 9.94
N ASP A 326 24.75 -8.04 10.08
CA ASP A 326 25.75 -8.00 9.01
C ASP A 326 26.01 -9.39 8.39
N ALA A 327 25.78 -10.48 9.14
CA ALA A 327 26.05 -11.86 8.71
C ALA A 327 24.98 -12.48 7.77
N GLY A 328 24.08 -11.67 7.20
CA GLY A 328 23.06 -12.18 6.28
C GLY A 328 21.85 -12.85 6.96
N GLU A 329 21.86 -13.05 8.28
CA GLU A 329 20.72 -13.61 9.03
C GLU A 329 19.52 -12.62 9.02
N VAL A 330 18.33 -13.13 8.74
CA VAL A 330 17.07 -12.37 8.81
C VAL A 330 16.18 -13.04 9.85
N ALA A 331 16.02 -12.39 10.99
CA ALA A 331 15.15 -12.88 12.06
C ALA A 331 13.85 -12.08 12.04
N TYR A 332 12.83 -12.59 11.34
CA TYR A 332 11.51 -11.97 11.31
C TYR A 332 10.89 -11.94 12.71
N ALA A 333 10.32 -10.79 13.06
CA ALA A 333 9.43 -10.70 14.20
C ALA A 333 8.15 -11.52 13.92
N PRO A 334 7.46 -12.02 14.96
CA PRO A 334 6.12 -12.56 14.78
C PRO A 334 5.21 -11.51 14.14
N ALA A 335 4.40 -11.93 13.16
CA ALA A 335 3.43 -11.04 12.53
C ALA A 335 2.33 -10.67 13.55
N GLU A 336 2.05 -9.37 13.66
CA GLU A 336 1.02 -8.86 14.56
C GLU A 336 -0.39 -9.11 14.01
N MET A 337 -1.40 -8.76 14.81
CA MET A 337 -2.80 -8.86 14.43
C MET A 337 -3.08 -8.13 13.10
N ALA A 338 -3.82 -8.79 12.21
CA ALA A 338 -4.14 -8.37 10.85
C ALA A 338 -2.95 -8.22 9.89
N MET A 339 -1.71 -8.45 10.33
CA MET A 339 -0.56 -8.54 9.42
C MET A 339 -0.64 -9.81 8.56
N PRO A 340 -0.02 -9.81 7.37
CA PRO A 340 -0.01 -10.97 6.49
C PRO A 340 0.74 -12.17 7.08
N CYS A 341 0.27 -13.36 6.74
CA CYS A 341 0.92 -14.63 7.06
C CYS A 341 0.74 -15.61 5.89
N LEU A 342 1.61 -16.60 5.84
CA LEU A 342 1.52 -17.70 4.88
C LEU A 342 0.86 -18.90 5.56
N MET A 343 -0.11 -19.52 4.88
CA MET A 343 -0.65 -20.80 5.31
C MET A 343 0.48 -21.85 5.35
N PRO A 344 0.41 -22.87 6.24
CA PRO A 344 1.50 -23.84 6.40
C PRO A 344 1.95 -24.50 5.09
N GLU A 345 1.02 -24.82 4.20
CA GLU A 345 1.34 -25.42 2.89
C GLU A 345 2.10 -24.47 1.95
N ASP A 346 1.87 -23.17 2.08
CA ASP A 346 2.54 -22.14 1.28
C ASP A 346 3.88 -21.77 1.92
N ALA A 347 3.94 -21.65 3.24
CA ALA A 347 5.15 -21.36 4.00
C ALA A 347 6.25 -22.42 3.76
N ALA A 348 5.86 -23.69 3.59
CA ALA A 348 6.79 -24.79 3.29
C ALA A 348 7.51 -24.65 1.94
N ARG A 349 7.01 -23.79 1.03
CA ARG A 349 7.64 -23.51 -0.28
C ARG A 349 8.75 -22.47 -0.20
N PHE A 350 8.89 -21.82 0.95
CA PHE A 350 9.89 -20.80 1.21
C PHE A 350 10.90 -21.28 2.26
N GLY A 351 12.04 -20.59 2.35
CA GLY A 351 13.05 -20.77 3.38
C GLY A 351 12.57 -20.23 4.72
N THR A 352 13.36 -19.35 5.34
CA THR A 352 12.96 -18.73 6.60
C THR A 352 11.71 -17.86 6.39
N THR A 353 10.63 -18.19 7.10
CA THR A 353 9.36 -17.46 7.13
C THR A 353 9.04 -16.97 8.56
N TRP A 354 7.88 -16.38 8.76
CA TRP A 354 7.39 -15.90 10.05
C TRP A 354 6.09 -16.59 10.44
N GLN A 355 5.74 -16.48 11.71
CA GLN A 355 4.51 -17.03 12.28
C GLN A 355 3.66 -15.91 12.88
N CYS A 356 2.38 -16.19 13.07
CA CYS A 356 1.48 -15.28 13.76
C CYS A 356 1.82 -15.17 15.25
N GLY A 357 1.88 -13.94 15.76
CA GLY A 357 2.12 -13.63 17.17
C GLY A 357 0.83 -13.43 17.97
N GLY A 358 0.97 -13.13 19.27
CA GLY A 358 -0.14 -12.62 20.08
C GLY A 358 -1.32 -13.57 20.30
N GLY A 359 -1.16 -14.88 20.05
CA GLY A 359 -2.23 -15.87 20.12
C GLY A 359 -3.22 -15.80 18.95
N THR A 360 -2.79 -15.24 17.82
CA THR A 360 -3.53 -15.24 16.56
C THR A 360 -3.18 -16.48 15.71
N VAL A 361 -4.04 -16.80 14.75
CA VAL A 361 -3.90 -17.92 13.82
C VAL A 361 -3.97 -17.39 12.38
N CYS A 362 -3.21 -18.02 11.49
CA CYS A 362 -3.17 -17.63 10.09
C CYS A 362 -4.46 -18.03 9.39
N THR A 363 -5.25 -17.04 8.96
CA THR A 363 -6.62 -17.22 8.46
C THR A 363 -6.78 -16.54 7.10
N PRO A 364 -7.18 -17.27 6.04
CA PRO A 364 -7.42 -16.67 4.72
C PRO A 364 -8.77 -15.95 4.71
N LEU A 365 -8.77 -14.68 4.29
CA LEU A 365 -10.00 -13.90 4.13
C LEU A 365 -10.57 -13.98 2.71
N ALA A 366 -9.69 -14.03 1.72
CA ALA A 366 -10.03 -14.16 0.32
C ALA A 366 -9.04 -15.09 -0.37
N THR A 367 -9.53 -15.96 -1.24
CA THR A 367 -8.71 -16.76 -2.16
C THR A 367 -9.23 -16.56 -3.57
N ALA A 368 -8.41 -16.76 -4.59
CA ALA A 368 -8.85 -16.70 -5.98
C ALA A 368 -8.37 -17.94 -6.74
N SER A 369 -9.14 -18.36 -7.73
CA SER A 369 -8.65 -19.37 -8.68
C SER A 369 -7.42 -18.84 -9.42
N GLY A 370 -6.43 -19.71 -9.60
CA GLY A 370 -5.19 -19.38 -10.31
C GLY A 370 -4.11 -18.70 -9.46
N VAL A 371 -4.45 -18.09 -8.32
CA VAL A 371 -3.46 -17.55 -7.37
C VAL A 371 -3.00 -18.68 -6.45
N ARG A 372 -1.70 -19.01 -6.51
CA ARG A 372 -1.17 -20.24 -5.89
C ARG A 372 -0.84 -20.06 -4.41
N THR A 373 -0.36 -18.88 -4.02
CA THR A 373 -0.05 -18.54 -2.63
C THR A 373 -1.26 -17.88 -1.98
N LYS A 374 -1.81 -18.50 -0.95
CA LYS A 374 -2.95 -17.95 -0.21
C LYS A 374 -2.42 -17.03 0.88
N LEU A 375 -2.10 -15.79 0.52
CA LEU A 375 -1.73 -14.79 1.52
C LEU A 375 -2.91 -14.58 2.49
N ALA A 376 -2.69 -14.96 3.73
CA ALA A 376 -3.66 -14.95 4.80
C ALA A 376 -3.30 -13.85 5.81
N GLN A 377 -4.05 -13.76 6.90
CA GLN A 377 -3.82 -12.77 7.95
C GLN A 377 -3.81 -13.39 9.34
N CYS A 378 -3.01 -12.82 10.22
CA CYS A 378 -2.97 -13.20 11.63
C CYS A 378 -4.19 -12.68 12.37
N LEU A 379 -5.17 -13.56 12.60
CA LEU A 379 -6.47 -13.22 13.15
C LEU A 379 -6.76 -13.98 14.45
N LEU A 380 -7.66 -13.47 15.28
CA LEU A 380 -8.07 -14.19 16.47
C LEU A 380 -8.69 -15.54 16.08
N PRO A 381 -8.40 -16.61 16.83
CA PRO A 381 -9.02 -17.90 16.59
C PRO A 381 -10.53 -17.83 16.81
N LYS A 382 -11.24 -18.78 16.20
CA LYS A 382 -12.67 -18.96 16.41
C LYS A 382 -12.98 -19.03 17.92
N ASP A 383 -14.05 -18.37 18.33
CA ASP A 383 -14.53 -18.32 19.73
C ASP A 383 -13.60 -17.62 20.73
N SER A 384 -12.60 -16.86 20.25
CA SER A 384 -11.73 -16.06 21.12
C SER A 384 -12.52 -15.05 21.97
N GLY A 385 -12.35 -15.13 23.29
CA GLY A 385 -12.88 -14.13 24.23
C GLY A 385 -12.22 -12.74 24.14
N LYS A 386 -11.20 -12.57 23.28
CA LYS A 386 -10.49 -11.30 23.05
C LYS A 386 -11.04 -10.52 21.85
N MET A 387 -12.24 -10.85 21.40
CA MET A 387 -12.91 -10.21 20.26
C MET A 387 -12.97 -8.69 20.43
N PHE A 388 -12.88 -7.96 19.33
CA PHE A 388 -12.90 -6.50 19.28
C PHE A 388 -13.58 -6.00 18.00
N SER A 389 -14.09 -4.78 18.03
CA SER A 389 -14.74 -4.16 16.89
C SER A 389 -13.71 -3.83 15.84
N GLY A 390 -13.85 -4.34 14.62
CA GLY A 390 -12.76 -4.29 13.67
C GLY A 390 -12.31 -5.61 13.10
N HIS A 391 -12.41 -6.65 13.91
CA HIS A 391 -11.98 -7.97 13.51
C HIS A 391 -12.82 -8.43 12.30
N PRO A 392 -12.22 -8.95 11.21
CA PRO A 392 -12.98 -9.57 10.14
C PRO A 392 -13.87 -10.68 10.68
N CYS A 393 -15.00 -10.90 10.03
CA CYS A 393 -15.93 -11.94 10.44
C CYS A 393 -16.37 -12.86 9.30
N LEU A 394 -16.01 -12.54 8.05
CA LEU A 394 -16.37 -13.32 6.87
C LEU A 394 -15.13 -13.76 6.09
N THR A 395 -15.23 -14.92 5.45
CA THR A 395 -14.29 -15.40 4.44
C THR A 395 -15.01 -15.57 3.11
N GLY A 396 -14.26 -15.69 2.01
CA GLY A 396 -14.84 -15.86 0.69
C GLY A 396 -13.83 -16.19 -0.39
N THR A 397 -14.34 -16.33 -1.60
CA THR A 397 -13.58 -16.68 -2.80
C THR A 397 -13.83 -15.68 -3.91
N ILE A 398 -12.79 -15.36 -4.68
CA ILE A 398 -12.83 -14.47 -5.83
C ILE A 398 -12.87 -15.32 -7.10
N ALA A 399 -13.94 -15.20 -7.86
CA ALA A 399 -13.99 -15.60 -9.25
C ALA A 399 -13.33 -14.51 -10.09
N SER A 400 -12.08 -14.75 -10.51
CA SER A 400 -11.29 -13.81 -11.31
C SER A 400 -11.80 -13.74 -12.76
N ASN A 401 -11.81 -12.54 -13.33
CA ASN A 401 -12.02 -12.29 -14.74
C ASN A 401 -10.72 -11.75 -15.36
N GLY A 402 -9.99 -12.61 -16.06
CA GLY A 402 -8.67 -12.29 -16.59
C GLY A 402 -8.65 -11.15 -17.62
N THR A 403 -9.70 -10.98 -18.41
CA THR A 403 -9.76 -9.93 -19.45
C THR A 403 -10.33 -8.61 -18.92
N GLN A 404 -11.23 -8.68 -17.94
CA GLN A 404 -11.89 -7.53 -17.35
C GLN A 404 -11.87 -7.63 -15.82
N PRO A 405 -10.73 -7.36 -15.15
CA PRO A 405 -10.63 -7.53 -13.71
C PRO A 405 -11.67 -6.74 -12.92
N PHE A 406 -12.16 -5.59 -13.39
CA PHE A 406 -13.26 -4.89 -12.70
C PHE A 406 -14.54 -5.74 -12.51
N ASN A 407 -14.69 -6.83 -13.28
CA ASN A 407 -15.78 -7.79 -13.18
C ASN A 407 -15.47 -9.00 -12.28
N ASP A 408 -14.34 -9.04 -11.56
CA ASP A 408 -14.11 -10.03 -10.51
C ASP A 408 -15.32 -10.06 -9.56
N ARG A 409 -15.66 -11.25 -9.04
CA ARG A 409 -16.77 -11.43 -8.10
C ARG A 409 -16.29 -12.14 -6.85
N TYR A 410 -16.51 -11.52 -5.69
CA TYR A 410 -16.18 -12.09 -4.39
C TYR A 410 -17.44 -12.68 -3.75
N SER A 411 -17.47 -14.00 -3.60
CA SER A 411 -18.57 -14.71 -2.96
C SER A 411 -18.21 -15.04 -1.51
N ILE A 412 -19.09 -14.68 -0.57
CA ILE A 412 -18.90 -15.01 0.85
C ILE A 412 -19.09 -16.52 1.04
N SER A 413 -18.08 -17.19 1.60
CA SER A 413 -18.10 -18.64 1.85
C SER A 413 -18.47 -18.99 3.29
N GLY A 414 -18.32 -18.07 4.24
CA GLY A 414 -18.66 -18.35 5.64
C GLY A 414 -18.45 -17.18 6.59
N GLN A 415 -19.04 -17.31 7.79
CA GLN A 415 -18.82 -16.44 8.93
C GLN A 415 -18.05 -17.20 10.02
N PHE A 416 -16.98 -16.61 10.53
CA PHE A 416 -16.10 -17.26 11.52
C PHE A 416 -15.97 -16.51 12.85
N ALA A 417 -16.52 -15.29 12.94
CA ALA A 417 -16.50 -14.48 14.16
C ALA A 417 -17.77 -13.61 14.28
N ALA A 418 -17.97 -13.01 15.46
CA ALA A 418 -19.01 -12.03 15.74
C ALA A 418 -20.45 -12.53 15.44
N PHE A 419 -20.84 -13.62 16.10
CA PHE A 419 -22.12 -14.32 15.88
C PHE A 419 -23.33 -13.70 16.58
N ALA A 420 -23.20 -12.56 17.26
CA ALA A 420 -24.36 -11.92 17.85
C ALA A 420 -25.35 -11.48 16.76
N THR A 421 -26.64 -11.77 16.96
CA THR A 421 -27.72 -11.45 16.02
C THR A 421 -28.00 -9.95 15.95
N ASP A 422 -27.85 -9.27 17.09
CA ASP A 422 -28.23 -7.87 17.26
C ASP A 422 -27.05 -6.99 17.65
N ILE A 423 -27.14 -5.72 17.27
CA ILE A 423 -26.20 -4.71 17.72
C ILE A 423 -26.38 -4.50 19.22
N SER A 424 -25.31 -4.67 19.98
CA SER A 424 -25.29 -4.38 21.42
C SER A 424 -24.06 -3.53 21.79
N ARG A 425 -23.89 -3.23 23.07
CA ARG A 425 -22.69 -2.55 23.60
C ARG A 425 -21.61 -3.51 24.07
N THR A 426 -21.90 -4.81 24.14
CA THR A 426 -21.03 -5.83 24.77
C THR A 426 -20.74 -7.01 23.86
N ALA A 427 -21.73 -7.49 23.12
CA ALA A 427 -21.60 -8.57 22.15
C ALA A 427 -21.34 -8.04 20.73
N TYR A 428 -20.56 -8.79 19.95
CA TYR A 428 -20.14 -8.43 18.60
C TYR A 428 -21.03 -9.07 17.55
N THR A 429 -21.63 -8.23 16.70
CA THR A 429 -22.35 -8.67 15.49
C THR A 429 -21.49 -8.45 14.25
N CYS A 430 -21.58 -9.34 13.27
CA CYS A 430 -20.87 -9.22 12.01
C CYS A 430 -21.60 -8.24 11.06
N ARG A 431 -21.00 -7.09 10.79
CA ARG A 431 -21.54 -6.09 9.87
C ARG A 431 -21.14 -6.44 8.42
N PRO A 432 -22.07 -6.38 7.46
CA PRO A 432 -21.86 -6.94 6.12
C PRO A 432 -21.03 -6.02 5.20
N PRO A 433 -20.32 -6.55 4.18
CA PRO A 433 -19.47 -5.76 3.29
C PRO A 433 -20.17 -4.64 2.52
N LYS A 434 -21.48 -4.75 2.25
CA LYS A 434 -22.26 -3.74 1.50
C LYS A 434 -22.17 -2.32 2.06
N ILE A 435 -21.83 -2.16 3.35
CA ILE A 435 -21.60 -0.85 3.99
C ILE A 435 -20.16 -0.33 3.84
N GLY A 436 -19.35 -0.93 2.95
CA GLY A 436 -17.97 -0.52 2.68
C GLY A 436 -16.94 -1.10 3.64
N VAL A 437 -17.18 -2.30 4.18
CA VAL A 437 -16.31 -2.99 5.15
C VAL A 437 -15.93 -4.38 4.63
N PRO A 438 -14.82 -4.52 3.88
CA PRO A 438 -14.48 -5.79 3.23
C PRO A 438 -14.31 -6.92 4.25
N ALA A 439 -14.64 -8.17 3.88
CA ALA A 439 -14.64 -9.34 4.78
C ALA A 439 -15.53 -9.19 6.06
N GLY A 440 -16.45 -8.23 6.04
CA GLY A 440 -17.25 -7.86 7.19
C GLY A 440 -16.41 -7.28 8.33
N ILE A 441 -17.10 -6.78 9.35
CA ILE A 441 -16.45 -6.25 10.55
C ILE A 441 -17.26 -6.64 11.78
N ALA A 442 -16.60 -7.28 12.76
CA ALA A 442 -17.14 -7.45 14.10
C ALA A 442 -17.44 -6.07 14.69
N TYR A 443 -18.60 -5.90 15.33
CA TYR A 443 -19.01 -4.59 15.82
C TYR A 443 -19.83 -4.70 17.10
N ARG A 444 -19.47 -3.88 18.09
CA ARG A 444 -20.34 -3.44 19.19
C ARG A 444 -20.37 -1.91 19.22
N GLY A 445 -21.45 -1.34 19.76
CA GLY A 445 -21.53 0.11 19.99
C GLY A 445 -20.64 0.57 21.14
N CYS A 446 -20.15 1.81 21.09
CA CYS A 446 -19.38 2.38 22.19
C CYS A 446 -20.24 2.50 23.46
N ASP A 447 -19.69 2.08 24.59
CA ASP A 447 -20.19 2.45 25.91
C ASP A 447 -19.61 3.80 26.37
N ASP A 448 -19.94 4.21 27.60
CA ASP A 448 -19.49 5.49 28.14
C ASP A 448 -17.98 5.50 28.47
N LYS A 449 -17.40 4.35 28.82
CA LYS A 449 -15.96 4.20 29.08
C LYS A 449 -15.17 4.31 27.78
N ASP A 450 -15.66 3.69 26.71
CA ASP A 450 -15.10 3.78 25.37
C ASP A 450 -15.13 5.23 24.88
N ARG A 451 -16.25 5.94 25.07
CA ARG A 451 -16.38 7.37 24.69
C ARG A 451 -15.43 8.26 25.48
N ALA A 452 -15.20 7.97 26.75
CA ALA A 452 -14.27 8.68 27.62
C ALA A 452 -12.79 8.26 27.43
N LEU A 453 -12.53 7.32 26.50
CA LEU A 453 -11.21 6.74 26.22
C LEU A 453 -10.53 6.20 27.50
N ALA A 454 -11.32 5.62 28.41
CA ALA A 454 -10.87 5.25 29.75
C ALA A 454 -9.91 4.05 29.76
N GLY A 455 -9.92 3.23 28.70
CA GLY A 455 -9.04 2.07 28.53
C GLY A 455 -7.60 2.44 28.14
N PHE A 456 -7.38 3.64 27.59
CA PHE A 456 -6.06 4.09 27.14
C PHE A 456 -5.32 4.73 28.32
N LYS A 457 -4.35 3.98 28.88
CA LYS A 457 -3.59 4.37 30.07
C LYS A 457 -2.09 4.33 29.76
N PRO A 458 -1.30 5.32 30.22
CA PRO A 458 0.15 5.28 30.08
C PRO A 458 0.76 3.99 30.67
N GLY A 459 1.74 3.41 29.97
CA GLY A 459 2.44 2.20 30.40
C GLY A 459 1.61 0.91 30.35
N LYS A 460 0.41 0.93 29.76
CA LYS A 460 -0.40 -0.27 29.47
C LYS A 460 -0.44 -0.54 27.97
N PRO A 461 -0.58 -1.81 27.55
CA PRO A 461 -0.78 -2.14 26.14
C PRO A 461 -1.98 -1.38 25.57
N MET A 462 -1.84 -0.93 24.33
CA MET A 462 -2.92 -0.27 23.60
C MET A 462 -4.11 -1.24 23.44
N PRO A 463 -5.33 -0.86 23.84
CA PRO A 463 -6.53 -1.64 23.53
C PRO A 463 -6.71 -1.85 22.01
N ASN A 464 -7.21 -3.02 21.61
CA ASN A 464 -7.41 -3.35 20.18
C ASN A 464 -8.53 -2.54 19.52
N GLU A 465 -9.43 -1.92 20.29
CA GLU A 465 -10.49 -1.08 19.76
C GLU A 465 -10.56 0.28 20.44
N ILE A 466 -11.03 1.26 19.67
CA ILE A 466 -11.23 2.64 20.08
C ILE A 466 -12.56 3.14 19.55
N CYS A 467 -13.24 3.99 20.32
CA CYS A 467 -14.49 4.61 19.89
C CYS A 467 -14.21 5.73 18.89
N GLY A 468 -14.02 5.37 17.62
CA GLY A 468 -13.71 6.26 16.50
C GLY A 468 -14.94 6.86 15.83
N LEU A 469 -14.74 7.54 14.70
CA LEU A 469 -15.81 8.08 13.87
C LEU A 469 -16.45 6.99 12.99
N VAL A 470 -17.77 7.03 12.86
CA VAL A 470 -18.54 6.14 11.97
C VAL A 470 -19.63 6.90 11.23
N GLY A 471 -19.80 6.59 9.94
CA GLY A 471 -20.97 7.04 9.19
C GLY A 471 -22.23 6.33 9.69
N GLY A 472 -23.29 7.08 10.01
CA GLY A 472 -24.61 6.51 10.30
C GLY A 472 -25.50 6.43 9.04
N LYS A 473 -26.72 5.88 9.16
CA LYS A 473 -27.70 5.84 8.05
C LYS A 473 -27.94 7.21 7.39
N LYS A 474 -27.94 8.29 8.20
CA LYS A 474 -28.05 9.68 7.70
C LYS A 474 -26.85 10.08 6.83
N PHE A 475 -25.66 9.57 7.15
CA PHE A 475 -24.45 9.83 6.38
C PHE A 475 -24.51 9.13 5.03
N ASP A 476 -24.85 7.84 5.01
CA ASP A 476 -24.99 7.06 3.78
C ASP A 476 -26.05 7.65 2.85
N THR A 477 -27.20 8.04 3.41
CA THR A 477 -28.27 8.71 2.66
C THR A 477 -27.82 10.05 2.10
N CYS A 478 -27.06 10.83 2.88
CA CYS A 478 -26.59 12.14 2.47
C CYS A 478 -25.51 12.07 1.38
N VAL A 479 -24.56 11.14 1.48
CA VAL A 479 -23.52 10.88 0.45
C VAL A 479 -24.14 10.52 -0.90
N ALA A 480 -25.31 9.87 -0.92
CA ALA A 480 -26.03 9.57 -2.15
C ALA A 480 -26.64 10.81 -2.85
N THR A 481 -26.76 11.95 -2.17
CA THR A 481 -27.36 13.19 -2.71
C THR A 481 -26.37 14.13 -3.41
N ASN A 482 -25.07 13.81 -3.40
CA ASN A 482 -23.98 14.69 -3.87
C ASN A 482 -23.87 16.06 -3.14
N ASN A 483 -24.57 16.27 -2.01
CA ASN A 483 -24.53 17.51 -1.23
C ASN A 483 -23.67 17.37 0.05
N PHE A 484 -22.37 17.16 -0.17
CA PHE A 484 -21.42 16.69 0.83
C PHE A 484 -21.13 17.68 1.98
N ASP A 485 -21.17 18.98 1.71
CA ASP A 485 -20.86 20.02 2.72
C ASP A 485 -21.86 19.99 3.89
N GLN A 486 -23.11 19.53 3.66
CA GLN A 486 -24.11 19.30 4.69
C GLN A 486 -23.92 17.96 5.42
N CYS A 487 -23.33 16.95 4.78
CA CYS A 487 -23.22 15.58 5.32
C CYS A 487 -22.21 15.45 6.47
N LEU A 488 -21.12 16.23 6.44
CA LEU A 488 -20.02 16.11 7.41
C LEU A 488 -20.38 16.68 8.81
N GLY A 489 -21.32 17.62 8.90
CA GLY A 489 -21.59 18.39 10.13
C GLY A 489 -22.60 17.79 11.11
N GLY A 490 -23.38 16.76 10.72
CA GLY A 490 -24.48 16.26 11.57
C GLY A 490 -24.80 14.76 11.45
N ALA A 491 -24.02 14.00 10.69
CA ALA A 491 -24.29 12.58 10.42
C ALA A 491 -23.18 11.62 10.85
N VAL A 492 -22.08 12.16 11.41
CA VAL A 492 -20.96 11.37 11.95
C VAL A 492 -21.26 11.01 13.39
N ASN A 493 -21.32 9.71 13.68
CA ASN A 493 -21.49 9.16 15.02
C ASN A 493 -20.16 8.62 15.54
N ARG A 494 -20.11 8.19 16.80
CA ARG A 494 -19.02 7.37 17.32
C ARG A 494 -19.39 5.90 17.42
N GLY A 495 -18.49 5.03 16.99
CA GLY A 495 -18.62 3.57 17.04
C GLY A 495 -17.25 2.92 17.22
N ASN A 496 -17.21 1.74 17.83
CA ASN A 496 -15.94 1.07 18.06
C ASN A 496 -15.35 0.56 16.73
N ARG A 497 -14.03 0.72 16.62
CA ARG A 497 -13.18 0.43 15.47
C ARG A 497 -11.85 -0.13 15.95
N PRO A 498 -11.06 -0.84 15.11
CA PRO A 498 -9.71 -1.21 15.49
C PRO A 498 -8.91 0.06 15.82
N ALA A 499 -8.21 0.05 16.94
CA ALA A 499 -7.21 1.06 17.24
C ALA A 499 -5.97 0.82 16.37
N CYS A 500 -5.27 1.89 16.01
CA CYS A 500 -4.05 1.82 15.23
C CYS A 500 -3.06 2.90 15.62
N SER A 501 -1.79 2.69 15.33
CA SER A 501 -0.68 3.60 15.60
C SER A 501 0.44 3.37 14.57
N ALA A 502 1.54 4.10 14.71
CA ALA A 502 2.73 3.92 13.88
C ALA A 502 3.38 2.52 14.01
N ASP A 503 3.01 1.76 15.05
CA ASP A 503 3.53 0.42 15.33
C ASP A 503 2.42 -0.66 15.30
N HIS A 504 1.15 -0.26 15.25
CA HIS A 504 -0.01 -1.16 15.18
C HIS A 504 -0.87 -0.78 13.97
N PHE A 505 -0.66 -1.48 12.87
CA PHE A 505 -1.22 -1.09 11.58
C PHE A 505 -2.63 -1.64 11.34
N CYS A 506 -3.36 -0.94 10.47
CA CYS A 506 -4.58 -1.45 9.89
C CYS A 506 -4.28 -2.50 8.81
N ARG A 507 -5.29 -3.33 8.52
CA ARG A 507 -5.31 -4.21 7.34
C ARG A 507 -5.13 -3.41 6.04
N GLU A 508 -4.62 -4.03 4.98
CA GLU A 508 -4.24 -3.40 3.70
C GLU A 508 -5.33 -2.55 3.01
N ASP A 509 -6.60 -2.87 3.26
CA ASP A 509 -7.80 -2.21 2.73
C ASP A 509 -8.40 -1.15 3.69
N TYR A 510 -7.70 -0.85 4.78
CA TYR A 510 -8.01 0.18 5.78
C TYR A 510 -6.84 1.17 5.93
N MET A 511 -7.14 2.37 6.45
CA MET A 511 -6.14 3.37 6.81
C MET A 511 -6.33 3.81 8.25
N CYS A 512 -5.24 4.16 8.92
CA CYS A 512 -5.30 4.71 10.27
C CYS A 512 -5.72 6.17 10.23
N GLN A 513 -6.93 6.46 10.69
CA GLN A 513 -7.52 7.78 10.71
C GLN A 513 -7.36 8.42 12.10
N SER A 514 -7.01 9.71 12.15
CA SER A 514 -6.95 10.46 13.40
C SER A 514 -8.34 10.73 13.96
N LEU A 515 -8.43 10.80 15.28
CA LEU A 515 -9.58 11.38 15.96
C LEU A 515 -9.57 12.91 15.81
N PRO A 516 -10.75 13.56 15.70
CA PRO A 516 -10.84 15.02 15.70
C PRO A 516 -10.22 15.63 16.98
N PRO A 517 -9.51 16.78 16.88
CA PRO A 517 -8.89 17.44 18.04
C PRO A 517 -9.86 17.83 19.16
N ASP A 518 -11.14 18.02 18.84
CA ASP A 518 -12.22 18.33 19.79
C ASP A 518 -12.83 17.07 20.45
N THR A 519 -12.30 15.88 20.16
CA THR A 519 -12.75 14.64 20.81
C THR A 519 -12.49 14.68 22.31
N PRO A 520 -13.52 14.51 23.17
CA PRO A 520 -13.31 14.46 24.62
C PRO A 520 -12.31 13.38 25.03
N GLY A 521 -11.29 13.77 25.79
CA GLY A 521 -10.24 12.85 26.25
C GLY A 521 -9.12 12.56 25.25
N ILE A 522 -9.05 13.28 24.11
CA ILE A 522 -8.03 13.08 23.06
C ILE A 522 -6.59 13.03 23.57
N GLY A 523 -6.26 13.78 24.63
CA GLY A 523 -4.92 13.78 25.24
C GLY A 523 -4.45 12.41 25.74
N LYS A 524 -5.37 11.44 25.96
CA LYS A 524 -5.04 10.07 26.37
C LYS A 524 -4.58 9.17 25.21
N VAL A 525 -4.80 9.58 23.97
CA VAL A 525 -4.63 8.75 22.76
C VAL A 525 -3.77 9.46 21.71
N LYS A 526 -2.80 10.27 22.15
CA LYS A 526 -1.82 10.89 21.25
C LYS A 526 -1.07 9.81 20.45
N GLY A 527 -1.01 9.95 19.12
CA GLY A 527 -0.37 8.94 18.26
C GLY A 527 -1.24 7.74 17.93
N ILE A 528 -2.50 7.72 18.39
CA ILE A 528 -3.42 6.59 18.24
C ILE A 528 -4.65 7.04 17.45
N GLY A 529 -4.91 6.34 16.35
CA GLY A 529 -6.05 6.52 15.48
C GLY A 529 -7.01 5.34 15.51
N PHE A 530 -7.89 5.31 14.52
CA PHE A 530 -8.80 4.18 14.28
C PHE A 530 -8.75 3.76 12.82
N CYS A 531 -8.86 2.45 12.58
CA CYS A 531 -8.87 1.93 11.21
C CYS A 531 -10.20 2.22 10.52
N SER A 532 -10.12 2.97 9.42
CA SER A 532 -11.23 3.34 8.56
C SER A 532 -11.05 2.68 7.19
N PRO A 533 -12.08 2.04 6.61
CA PRO A 533 -11.98 1.51 5.26
C PRO A 533 -11.53 2.59 4.28
N THR A 534 -10.63 2.23 3.37
CA THR A 534 -10.09 3.13 2.34
C THR A 534 -11.17 3.81 1.51
N TYR A 535 -12.31 3.14 1.36
CA TYR A 535 -13.55 3.68 0.82
C TYR A 535 -13.94 5.02 1.44
N PHE A 536 -14.06 5.12 2.77
CA PHE A 536 -14.49 6.35 3.43
C PHE A 536 -13.46 7.48 3.34
N ILE A 537 -12.20 7.13 3.15
CA ILE A 537 -11.09 8.07 3.07
C ILE A 537 -10.96 8.69 1.67
N PHE A 538 -11.12 7.89 0.62
CA PHE A 538 -10.87 8.33 -0.77
C PHE A 538 -12.12 8.54 -1.61
N GLN A 539 -13.23 7.84 -1.34
CA GLN A 539 -14.43 7.88 -2.19
C GLN A 539 -14.95 9.29 -2.38
N MET A 540 -15.05 10.05 -1.28
CA MET A 540 -15.70 11.36 -1.22
C MET A 540 -14.95 12.46 -1.97
N ARG A 541 -14.00 12.10 -2.86
CA ARG A 541 -13.01 12.99 -3.47
C ARG A 541 -12.83 12.73 -4.97
N ILE A 542 -13.18 11.53 -5.44
CA ILE A 542 -13.20 11.14 -6.86
C ILE A 542 -14.58 11.41 -7.48
N ASP A 543 -15.60 11.65 -6.65
CA ASP A 543 -17.01 11.59 -7.03
C ASP A 543 -17.73 12.95 -7.18
N ASN A 544 -17.02 13.98 -7.63
CA ASN A 544 -17.61 15.32 -7.79
C ASN A 544 -18.04 15.92 -6.42
N HIS A 545 -17.16 15.72 -5.43
CA HIS A 545 -17.09 16.46 -4.16
C HIS A 545 -17.19 17.97 -4.37
N ALA A 546 -17.15 18.78 -3.32
CA ALA A 546 -16.96 20.22 -3.50
C ALA A 546 -15.80 20.47 -4.47
N THR A 547 -16.16 20.99 -5.63
CA THR A 547 -15.24 21.37 -6.67
C THR A 547 -15.24 22.90 -6.75
N PRO A 548 -14.14 23.49 -7.25
CA PRO A 548 -14.07 24.92 -7.49
C PRO A 548 -14.83 25.36 -8.76
N TRP A 549 -15.29 24.43 -9.60
CA TRP A 549 -15.99 24.72 -10.86
C TRP A 549 -17.52 24.65 -10.73
N ALA A 550 -18.22 25.42 -11.56
CA ALA A 550 -19.69 25.41 -11.64
C ALA A 550 -20.20 24.18 -12.43
N GLY A 551 -21.23 23.52 -11.90
CA GLY A 551 -21.95 22.42 -12.58
C GLY A 551 -21.47 21.00 -12.22
N ALA A 552 -22.40 20.04 -12.19
CA ALA A 552 -22.09 18.62 -12.18
C ALA A 552 -21.72 18.17 -13.59
N VAL A 553 -20.56 17.54 -13.77
CA VAL A 553 -20.14 17.04 -15.08
C VAL A 553 -20.70 15.64 -15.28
N ARG A 554 -21.49 15.47 -16.36
CA ARG A 554 -21.66 14.15 -16.99
C ARG A 554 -20.29 13.74 -17.51
N ALA A 555 -19.75 12.62 -17.04
CA ALA A 555 -18.52 12.05 -17.58
C ALA A 555 -18.71 11.83 -19.09
N THR A 556 -18.22 12.74 -19.92
CA THR A 556 -18.15 12.53 -21.37
C THR A 556 -17.00 11.57 -21.63
N MET A 557 -17.33 10.42 -22.22
CA MET A 557 -16.39 9.42 -22.75
C MET A 557 -15.61 9.98 -23.96
N GLY A 558 -14.92 11.11 -23.79
CA GLY A 558 -14.30 11.86 -24.90
C GLY A 558 -12.80 12.07 -24.79
N SER A 559 -12.16 11.80 -23.65
CA SER A 559 -10.70 11.81 -23.56
C SER A 559 -10.19 10.37 -23.52
N GLY A 560 -10.07 9.79 -24.72
CA GLY A 560 -9.62 8.42 -24.94
C GLY A 560 -8.28 8.12 -24.28
N PHE A 561 -8.23 6.99 -23.58
CA PHE A 561 -6.99 6.24 -23.45
C PHE A 561 -6.78 5.53 -24.80
N GLY A 562 -5.99 6.13 -25.68
CA GLY A 562 -5.43 5.47 -26.86
C GLY A 562 -6.35 5.34 -28.07
N ALA A 563 -6.24 6.29 -28.99
CA ALA A 563 -6.12 6.01 -30.41
C ALA A 563 -5.15 7.04 -30.96
N ALA A 564 -4.07 6.58 -31.56
CA ALA A 564 -3.31 7.42 -32.47
C ALA A 564 -4.25 7.80 -33.62
N GLU A 565 -4.42 9.08 -33.89
CA GLU A 565 -4.85 9.52 -35.21
C GLU A 565 -3.65 10.15 -35.88
N ALA A 566 -3.36 9.64 -37.07
CA ALA A 566 -2.30 10.06 -37.95
C ALA A 566 -2.70 11.35 -38.69
N GLU A 567 -1.66 12.13 -39.01
CA GLU A 567 -1.63 13.43 -39.73
C GLU A 567 -2.23 14.65 -39.03
#